data_AF-A0A5C4TIG0-F1
#
_entry.id   AF-A0A5C4TIG0-F1
#
_cell.length_a   1.000
_cell.length_b   1.000
_cell.length_c   1.000
_cell.angle_alpha   90.00
_cell.angle_beta   90.00
_cell.angle_gamma   90.00
#
_symmetry.space_group_name_H-M   'P 1'
#
loop_
_entity.id
_entity.type
_entity.pdbx_description
1 polymer ?
#
loop_
_entity_poly.entity_id
_entity_poly.type
_entity_poly.pdbx_seq_one_letter_code
_entity_poly.pdbx_strand_id
1 'polypeptide(L)'
;MRKLFLLCLLTAVFVVGGCSSSEPKSTLTLDSFIKAYTDAGVTVDPSKKQQYQMAEAINGVIFYMDNQPIKIYEYRTEKDMKDAVKKDEMLKNWPSNGRFLLEANYEKAKEIFNSVK
;
A
#
# COMPACT_ATOMS: atom_id res chain seq x y z
N MET A 1 -5.22 -34.43 60.96
CA MET A 1 -6.05 -33.24 60.69
C MET A 1 -5.79 -32.83 59.23
N ARG A 2 -6.40 -33.42 58.19
CA ARG A 2 -7.79 -33.33 57.71
C ARG A 2 -8.37 -31.90 57.70
N LYS A 3 -8.43 -31.35 56.47
CA LYS A 3 -9.33 -30.31 55.93
C LYS A 3 -9.11 -28.87 56.45
N LEU A 4 -8.67 -27.98 55.56
CA LEU A 4 -9.55 -26.90 55.08
C LEU A 4 -8.99 -26.32 53.76
N PHE A 5 -9.54 -26.82 52.66
CA PHE A 5 -9.66 -26.12 51.40
C PHE A 5 -10.50 -24.86 51.65
N LEU A 6 -10.08 -23.67 51.22
CA LEU A 6 -10.88 -22.52 50.77
C LEU A 6 -9.94 -21.31 50.61
N LEU A 7 -9.62 -20.89 49.39
CA LEU A 7 -10.38 -19.88 48.61
C LEU A 7 -9.63 -18.53 48.64
N CYS A 8 -8.68 -18.37 47.72
CA CYS A 8 -8.22 -17.05 47.24
C CYS A 8 -7.87 -17.20 45.75
N LEU A 9 -8.91 -17.53 44.99
CA LEU A 9 -8.90 -17.58 43.54
C LEU A 9 -9.39 -16.21 43.04
N LEU A 10 -8.51 -15.21 43.01
CA LEU A 10 -8.79 -13.90 42.39
C LEU A 10 -7.52 -13.04 42.39
N THR A 11 -6.62 -13.29 41.44
CA THR A 11 -5.87 -12.21 40.79
C THR A 11 -5.62 -12.64 39.35
N ALA A 12 -6.53 -12.20 38.49
CA ALA A 12 -6.36 -12.21 37.06
C ALA A 12 -5.18 -11.29 36.73
N VAL A 13 -3.99 -11.88 36.52
CA VAL A 13 -2.91 -11.19 35.80
C VAL A 13 -3.29 -11.27 34.33
N PHE A 14 -4.12 -10.31 33.91
CA PHE A 14 -4.29 -10.00 32.50
C PHE A 14 -2.91 -9.63 31.96
N VAL A 15 -2.34 -10.55 31.19
CA VAL A 15 -1.26 -10.25 30.26
C VAL A 15 -1.89 -9.37 29.18
N VAL A 16 -1.96 -8.07 29.45
CA VAL A 16 -2.13 -7.09 28.39
C VAL A 16 -0.78 -7.04 27.69
N GLY A 17 -0.61 -7.95 26.73
CA GLY A 17 0.44 -7.85 25.74
C GLY A 17 0.39 -6.43 25.19
N GLY A 18 1.48 -5.68 25.41
CA GLY A 18 1.63 -4.34 24.90
C GLY A 18 1.26 -4.34 23.43
N CYS A 19 0.25 -3.54 23.12
CA CYS A 19 -0.14 -3.17 21.78
C CYS A 19 1.05 -2.43 21.16
N SER A 20 2.02 -3.18 20.63
CA SER A 20 2.89 -2.67 19.58
C SER A 20 1.95 -2.43 18.41
N SER A 21 1.51 -1.20 18.30
CA SER A 21 0.82 -0.64 17.14
C SER A 21 1.76 -0.75 15.94
N SER A 22 1.89 -1.98 15.47
CA SER A 22 2.49 -2.31 14.20
C SER A 22 1.35 -2.02 13.24
N GLU A 23 1.46 -0.91 12.50
CA GLU A 23 0.63 -0.71 11.32
C GLU A 23 0.57 -2.05 10.57
N PRO A 24 -0.62 -2.56 10.20
CA PRO A 24 -0.70 -3.79 9.43
C PRO A 24 0.20 -3.60 8.21
N LYS A 25 1.24 -4.42 8.07
CA LYS A 25 2.10 -4.40 6.89
C LYS A 25 1.18 -4.55 5.70
N SER A 26 0.98 -3.46 4.96
CA SER A 26 0.14 -3.46 3.78
C SER A 26 0.60 -4.60 2.87
N THR A 27 -0.29 -5.58 2.67
CA THR A 27 -0.07 -6.74 1.79
C THR A 27 0.00 -6.34 0.32
N LEU A 28 -0.35 -5.10 0.01
CA LEU A 28 -0.24 -4.53 -1.32
C LEU A 28 1.23 -4.51 -1.76
N THR A 29 1.46 -5.03 -2.95
CA THR A 29 2.74 -5.04 -3.64
C THR A 29 2.57 -4.44 -5.04
N LEU A 30 3.67 -4.03 -5.67
CA LEU A 30 3.61 -3.57 -7.06
C LEU A 30 3.02 -4.66 -7.98
N ASP A 31 3.34 -5.93 -7.71
CA ASP A 31 2.81 -7.08 -8.44
C ASP A 31 1.29 -7.22 -8.32
N SER A 32 0.70 -6.82 -7.18
CA SER A 32 -0.76 -6.78 -6.99
C SER A 32 -1.43 -5.87 -8.01
N PHE A 33 -0.84 -4.69 -8.26
CA PHE A 33 -1.35 -3.77 -9.27
C PHE A 33 -1.08 -4.28 -10.69
N ILE A 34 0.14 -4.74 -10.97
CA ILE A 34 0.49 -5.31 -12.28
C ILE A 34 -0.49 -6.43 -12.67
N LYS A 35 -0.80 -7.31 -11.71
CA LYS A 35 -1.79 -8.37 -11.91
C LYS A 35 -3.18 -7.81 -12.20
N ALA A 36 -3.66 -6.82 -11.44
CA ALA A 36 -4.98 -6.22 -11.69
C ALA A 36 -5.12 -5.61 -13.10
N TYR A 37 -4.08 -4.93 -13.58
CA TYR A 37 -4.06 -4.41 -14.95
C TYR A 37 -3.96 -5.53 -16.01
N THR A 38 -3.17 -6.57 -15.73
CA THR A 38 -3.05 -7.75 -16.62
C THR A 38 -4.38 -8.51 -16.72
N ASP A 39 -5.07 -8.73 -15.60
CA ASP A 39 -6.39 -9.36 -15.53
C ASP A 39 -7.45 -8.54 -16.30
N ALA A 40 -7.27 -7.21 -16.38
CA ALA A 40 -8.10 -6.29 -17.17
C ALA A 40 -7.73 -6.25 -18.67
N GLY A 41 -6.78 -7.09 -19.11
CA GLY A 41 -6.35 -7.20 -20.51
C GLY A 41 -5.24 -6.23 -20.93
N VAL A 42 -4.60 -5.54 -19.99
CA VAL A 42 -3.50 -4.59 -20.27
C VAL A 42 -2.16 -5.33 -20.25
N THR A 43 -1.34 -5.13 -21.28
CA THR A 43 0.03 -5.65 -21.27
C THR A 43 0.92 -4.78 -20.39
N VAL A 44 1.46 -5.36 -19.33
CA VAL A 44 2.40 -4.70 -18.42
C VAL A 44 3.74 -5.43 -18.45
N ASP A 45 4.81 -4.72 -18.74
CA ASP A 45 6.17 -5.26 -18.70
C ASP A 45 6.86 -4.82 -17.40
N PRO A 46 6.98 -5.71 -16.39
CA PRO A 46 7.57 -5.37 -15.10
C PRO A 46 9.07 -5.02 -15.18
N SER A 47 9.74 -5.37 -16.28
CA SER A 47 11.14 -4.99 -16.50
C SER A 47 11.29 -3.51 -16.86
N LYS A 48 10.22 -2.88 -17.37
CA LYS A 48 10.14 -1.45 -17.66
C LYS A 48 9.90 -0.65 -16.38
N LYS A 49 10.96 -0.56 -15.60
CA LYS A 49 11.03 0.30 -14.42
C LYS A 49 11.04 1.76 -14.84
N GLN A 50 10.29 2.57 -14.11
CA GLN A 50 10.38 4.02 -14.25
C GLN A 50 11.68 4.52 -13.61
N GLN A 51 12.32 5.54 -14.19
CA GLN A 51 13.37 6.24 -13.46
C GLN A 51 12.73 7.06 -12.33
N TYR A 52 12.90 6.61 -11.08
CA TYR A 52 12.18 7.05 -9.87
C TYR A 52 12.55 8.45 -9.35
N GLN A 53 12.82 9.41 -10.23
CA GLN A 53 13.24 10.75 -9.82
C GLN A 53 12.11 11.55 -9.14
N MET A 54 10.89 11.02 -9.08
CA MET A 54 9.78 11.57 -8.32
C MET A 54 9.99 11.37 -6.81
N ALA A 55 10.50 12.41 -6.15
CA ALA A 55 10.46 12.66 -4.71
C ALA A 55 10.49 11.41 -3.81
N GLU A 56 11.54 10.58 -3.94
CA GLU A 56 11.83 9.45 -3.04
C GLU A 56 11.04 8.16 -3.30
N ALA A 57 10.37 8.00 -4.45
CA ALA A 57 9.88 6.70 -4.87
C ALA A 57 11.03 5.68 -4.95
N ILE A 58 10.81 4.47 -4.43
CA ILE A 58 11.83 3.41 -4.37
C ILE A 58 11.71 2.41 -5.53
N ASN A 59 10.52 2.32 -6.10
CA ASN A 59 10.20 1.40 -7.18
C ASN A 59 8.96 1.89 -7.94
N GLY A 60 8.58 1.18 -9.00
CA GLY A 60 7.45 1.56 -9.85
C GLY A 60 7.53 0.96 -11.26
N VAL A 61 6.45 1.13 -12.01
CA VAL A 61 6.30 0.55 -13.35
C VAL A 61 5.63 1.54 -14.28
N ILE A 62 6.05 1.55 -15.54
CA ILE A 62 5.38 2.28 -16.61
C ILE A 62 4.88 1.30 -17.67
N PHE A 63 3.63 1.46 -18.06
CA PHE A 63 3.00 0.72 -19.14
C PHE A 63 2.01 1.62 -19.88
N TYR A 64 1.37 1.08 -20.90
CA TYR A 64 0.46 1.84 -21.75
C TYR A 64 -0.91 1.16 -21.77
N MET A 65 -1.97 1.96 -21.63
CA MET A 65 -3.34 1.55 -21.87
C MET A 65 -3.95 2.55 -22.85
N ASP A 66 -4.51 2.06 -23.96
CA ASP A 66 -5.08 2.89 -25.04
C ASP A 66 -4.13 4.01 -25.52
N ASN A 67 -2.85 3.65 -25.71
CA ASN A 67 -1.74 4.56 -26.07
C ASN A 67 -1.48 5.71 -25.07
N GLN A 68 -2.08 5.68 -23.88
CA GLN A 68 -1.81 6.62 -22.79
C GLN A 68 -0.82 5.99 -21.78
N PRO A 69 0.20 6.73 -21.33
CA PRO A 69 1.12 6.23 -20.32
C PRO A 69 0.42 6.15 -18.96
N ILE A 70 0.55 5.00 -18.32
CA ILE A 70 0.12 4.75 -16.94
C ILE A 70 1.36 4.44 -16.12
N LYS A 71 1.53 5.14 -15.00
CA LYS A 71 2.69 4.95 -14.12
C LYS A 71 2.25 4.74 -12.69
N ILE A 72 2.85 3.75 -12.04
CA ILE A 72 2.62 3.45 -10.63
C ILE A 72 3.95 3.61 -9.91
N TYR A 73 3.94 4.44 -8.87
CA TYR A 73 5.09 4.70 -8.01
C TYR A 73 4.89 3.99 -6.69
N GLU A 74 5.93 3.30 -6.22
CA GLU A 74 6.00 2.68 -4.89
C GLU A 74 6.93 3.48 -3.99
N TYR A 75 6.43 3.84 -2.81
CA TYR A 75 7.19 4.48 -1.75
C TYR A 75 7.53 3.47 -0.65
N ARG A 76 8.52 3.79 0.18
CA ARG A 76 8.92 2.92 1.29
C ARG A 76 7.80 2.75 2.32
N THR A 77 7.08 3.83 2.62
CA THR A 77 5.89 3.83 3.49
C THR A 77 4.78 4.71 2.92
N GLU A 78 3.56 4.55 3.42
CA GLU A 78 2.44 5.45 3.08
C GLU A 78 2.71 6.89 3.55
N LYS A 79 3.43 7.05 4.67
CA LYS A 79 3.86 8.37 5.12
C LYS A 79 4.79 9.06 4.13
N ASP A 80 5.77 8.33 3.58
CA ASP A 80 6.71 8.87 2.59
C ASP A 80 5.98 9.33 1.32
N MET A 81 5.00 8.53 0.86
CA MET A 81 4.12 8.91 -0.25
C MET A 81 3.34 10.20 0.07
N LYS A 82 2.69 10.27 1.25
CA LYS A 82 1.93 11.47 1.67
C LYS A 82 2.81 12.71 1.77
N ASP A 83 4.05 12.55 2.24
CA ASP A 83 4.99 13.65 2.34
C ASP A 83 5.49 14.10 0.95
N ALA A 84 5.68 13.18 0.00
CA ALA A 84 5.92 13.53 -1.40
C ALA A 84 4.75 14.34 -1.99
N VAL A 85 3.50 13.91 -1.77
CA VAL A 85 2.29 14.61 -2.24
C VAL A 85 2.15 16.03 -1.64
N LYS A 86 2.57 16.22 -0.38
CA LYS A 86 2.55 17.55 0.25
C LYS A 86 3.62 18.50 -0.32
N LYS A 87 4.78 17.96 -0.72
CA LYS A 87 5.92 18.74 -1.22
C LYS A 87 5.72 19.18 -2.67
N ASP A 88 4.92 18.46 -3.45
CA ASP A 88 4.71 18.71 -4.88
C ASP A 88 3.21 18.84 -5.20
N GLU A 89 2.79 20.05 -5.60
CA GLU A 89 1.39 20.32 -5.93
C GLU A 89 0.86 19.49 -7.09
N MET A 90 1.74 19.08 -8.00
CA MET A 90 1.39 18.28 -9.18
C MET A 90 0.84 16.90 -8.78
N LEU A 91 1.25 16.39 -7.62
CA LEU A 91 0.86 15.07 -7.10
C LEU A 91 -0.47 15.08 -6.33
N LYS A 92 -0.98 16.24 -5.92
CA LYS A 92 -2.15 16.35 -5.03
C LYS A 92 -3.41 15.67 -5.56
N ASN A 93 -3.54 15.56 -6.88
CA ASN A 93 -4.71 14.99 -7.55
C ASN A 93 -4.49 13.56 -8.05
N TRP A 94 -3.31 12.98 -7.81
CA TRP A 94 -2.99 11.63 -8.24
C TRP A 94 -3.62 10.63 -7.26
N PRO A 95 -4.32 9.59 -7.76
CA PRO A 95 -4.89 8.56 -6.89
C PRO A 95 -3.79 7.85 -6.08
N SER A 96 -4.05 7.63 -4.80
CA SER A 96 -3.16 6.91 -3.89
C SER A 96 -3.83 5.67 -3.32
N ASN A 97 -3.09 4.58 -3.17
CA ASN A 97 -3.54 3.35 -2.51
C ASN A 97 -2.42 2.80 -1.62
N GLY A 98 -2.52 3.01 -0.31
CA GLY A 98 -1.44 2.70 0.64
C GLY A 98 -0.16 3.50 0.32
N ARG A 99 0.96 2.79 0.12
CA ARG A 99 2.26 3.39 -0.25
C ARG A 99 2.45 3.60 -1.76
N PHE A 100 1.39 3.50 -2.54
CA PHE A 100 1.44 3.60 -4.00
C PHE A 100 0.71 4.85 -4.50
N LEU A 101 1.23 5.44 -5.57
CA LEU A 101 0.66 6.62 -6.24
C LEU A 101 0.54 6.35 -7.75
N LEU A 102 -0.56 6.80 -8.35
CA LEU A 102 -0.87 6.58 -9.76
C LEU A 102 -0.79 7.89 -10.56
N GLU A 103 0.04 7.91 -11.59
CA GLU A 103 -0.03 8.90 -12.67
C GLU A 103 -0.82 8.30 -13.84
N ALA A 104 -2.03 8.81 -14.05
CA ALA A 104 -2.89 8.40 -15.16
C ALA A 104 -3.90 9.49 -15.53
N ASN A 105 -4.00 9.78 -16.84
CA ASN A 105 -5.02 10.67 -17.40
C ASN A 105 -6.24 9.93 -17.95
N TYR A 106 -6.44 8.66 -17.54
CA TYR A 106 -7.48 7.79 -18.07
C TYR A 106 -8.27 7.14 -16.94
N GLU A 107 -9.59 7.37 -16.90
CA GLU A 107 -10.45 7.01 -15.75
C GLU A 107 -10.46 5.51 -15.46
N LYS A 108 -10.53 4.67 -16.50
CA LYS A 108 -10.47 3.21 -16.35
C LYS A 108 -9.19 2.74 -15.64
N ALA A 109 -8.07 3.43 -15.81
CA ALA A 109 -6.84 3.12 -15.08
C ALA A 109 -6.99 3.40 -13.59
N LYS A 110 -7.58 4.56 -13.25
CA LYS A 110 -7.83 4.96 -11.86
C LYS A 110 -8.76 3.97 -11.17
N GLU A 111 -9.80 3.51 -11.87
CA GLU A 111 -10.74 2.49 -11.36
C GLU A 111 -10.03 1.17 -11.04
N ILE A 112 -9.24 0.63 -11.98
CA ILE A 112 -8.48 -0.61 -11.76
C ILE A 112 -7.56 -0.44 -10.55
N PHE A 113 -6.80 0.66 -10.49
CA PHE A 113 -5.87 0.94 -9.40
C PHE A 113 -6.56 1.04 -8.02
N ASN A 114 -7.70 1.72 -7.94
CA ASN A 114 -8.45 1.88 -6.70
C ASN A 114 -9.16 0.59 -6.26
N SER A 115 -9.37 -0.36 -7.17
CA SER A 115 -10.01 -1.65 -6.87
C SER A 115 -9.08 -2.64 -6.15
N VAL A 116 -7.76 -2.44 -6.17
CA VAL A 116 -6.77 -3.33 -5.55
C VAL A 116 -6.86 -3.26 -4.02
N LYS A 117 -6.92 -4.41 -3.36
CA LYS A 117 -7.14 -4.58 -1.91
C LYS A 117 -5.99 -5.32 -1.24
#